data_AF-A0A2M8NG89-F1
#
_entry.id   AF-A0A2M8NG89-F1
#
_cell.length_a   1.000
_cell.length_b   1.000
_cell.length_c   1.000
_cell.angle_alpha   90.00
_cell.angle_beta   90.00
_cell.angle_gamma   90.00
#
_symmetry.space_group_name_H-M   'P 1'
#
loop_
_entity.id
_entity.type
_entity.pdbx_description
1 polymer ?
#
loop_
_entity_poly.entity_id
_entity_poly.type
_entity_poly.pdbx_seq_one_letter_code
_entity_poly.pdbx_strand_id
1 'polypeptide(L)'
;ANAEPNLWADGLRLLRLAVIEEGCNIGTDLRREYSIGGLAATGTQFSAVNCPELPDTRGWFAGLQAQNLNFVFYVFTTPITALDEAAPTLQRILDSVAFQPLDTIQIPPTPALPPPPP
;
A
#
# COMPACT_ATOMS: atom_id res chain seq x y z
N ALA A 1 -7.84 21.18 18.01
CA ALA A 1 -7.35 19.84 18.38
C ALA A 1 -6.71 19.24 17.15
N ASN A 2 -5.41 18.95 17.18
CA ASN A 2 -4.76 18.22 16.09
C ASN A 2 -5.27 16.78 16.19
N ALA A 3 -6.17 16.38 15.29
CA ALA A 3 -6.58 14.98 15.20
C ALA A 3 -5.36 14.16 14.77
N GLU A 4 -5.00 13.14 15.54
CA GLU A 4 -3.98 12.17 15.10
C GLU A 4 -4.41 11.57 13.75
N PRO A 5 -3.47 11.37 12.80
CA PRO A 5 -3.77 10.79 11.50
C PRO A 5 -4.50 9.45 11.64
N ASN A 6 -5.70 9.35 11.05
CA ASN A 6 -6.46 8.11 11.04
C ASN A 6 -6.12 7.34 9.77
N LEU A 7 -5.06 6.52 9.84
CA LEU A 7 -4.54 5.79 8.69
C LEU A 7 -5.55 4.85 8.03
N TRP A 8 -6.56 4.38 8.78
CA TRP A 8 -7.64 3.61 8.20
C TRP A 8 -8.55 4.49 7.33
N ALA A 9 -8.97 5.65 7.85
CA ALA A 9 -9.81 6.58 7.10
C ALA A 9 -9.06 7.19 5.91
N ASP A 10 -7.79 7.53 6.09
CA ASP A 10 -6.92 8.03 5.03
C ASP A 10 -6.68 6.97 3.95
N GLY A 11 -6.44 5.72 4.36
CA GLY A 11 -6.32 4.60 3.43
C GLY A 11 -7.60 4.37 2.63
N LEU A 12 -8.76 4.43 3.27
CA LEU A 12 -10.04 4.31 2.58
C LEU A 12 -10.28 5.45 1.58
N ARG A 13 -9.91 6.68 1.96
CA ARG A 13 -10.02 7.85 1.10
C ARG A 13 -9.13 7.72 -0.13
N LEU A 14 -7.89 7.31 0.05
CA LEU A 14 -6.94 7.08 -1.05
C LEU A 14 -7.36 5.91 -1.94
N LEU A 15 -7.86 4.81 -1.37
CA LEU A 15 -8.39 3.68 -2.14
C LEU A 15 -9.43 4.14 -3.17
N ARG A 16 -10.39 4.97 -2.71
CA ARG A 16 -11.52 5.43 -3.52
C ARG A 16 -11.18 6.52 -4.53
N LEU A 17 -10.07 7.24 -4.34
CA LEU A 17 -9.75 8.43 -5.14
C LEU A 17 -8.49 8.27 -6.01
N ALA A 18 -7.61 7.33 -5.69
CA ALA A 18 -6.27 7.29 -6.27
C ALA A 18 -5.76 5.89 -6.64
N VAL A 19 -6.29 4.82 -6.03
CA VAL A 19 -5.76 3.46 -6.23
C VAL A 19 -6.60 2.64 -7.20
N ILE A 20 -7.92 2.84 -7.22
CA ILE A 20 -8.85 2.15 -8.13
C ILE A 20 -9.41 3.13 -9.14
N GLU A 21 -9.65 2.67 -10.37
CA GLU A 21 -10.23 3.48 -11.43
C GLU A 21 -11.63 4.01 -11.09
N GLU A 22 -11.93 5.19 -11.64
CA GLU A 22 -13.27 5.77 -11.59
C GLU A 22 -14.27 4.86 -12.31
N GLY A 23 -15.43 4.63 -11.68
CA GLY A 23 -16.52 3.83 -12.24
C GLY A 23 -16.57 2.37 -11.81
N CYS A 24 -15.54 1.83 -11.15
CA CYS A 24 -15.63 0.53 -10.51
C CYS A 24 -16.62 0.55 -9.33
N ASN A 25 -17.34 -0.55 -9.09
CA ASN A 25 -18.12 -0.72 -7.88
C ASN A 25 -17.22 -1.22 -6.75
N ILE A 26 -16.95 -0.36 -5.77
CA ILE A 26 -16.02 -0.65 -4.67
C ILE A 26 -16.78 -1.07 -3.42
N GLY A 27 -16.43 -2.26 -2.90
CA GLY A 27 -16.85 -2.76 -1.60
C GLY A 27 -15.68 -2.87 -0.63
N THR A 28 -15.91 -2.58 0.65
CA THR A 28 -14.93 -2.78 1.73
C THR A 28 -15.53 -3.61 2.84
N ASP A 29 -14.69 -4.41 3.50
CA ASP A 29 -15.08 -5.20 4.66
C ASP A 29 -14.94 -4.37 5.97
N LEU A 30 -15.13 -5.04 7.11
CA LEU A 30 -14.85 -4.51 8.43
C LEU A 30 -13.38 -4.08 8.58
N ARG A 31 -13.13 -3.16 9.52
CA ARG A 31 -11.78 -2.82 9.97
C ARG A 31 -11.14 -4.04 10.64
N ARG A 32 -9.90 -4.37 10.26
CA ARG A 32 -9.15 -5.53 10.73
C ARG A 32 -7.70 -5.14 11.07
N GLU A 33 -7.05 -5.99 11.85
CA GLU A 33 -5.62 -5.90 12.14
C GLU A 33 -4.81 -6.72 11.13
N TYR A 34 -3.64 -6.20 10.78
CA TYR A 34 -2.68 -6.78 9.85
C TYR A 34 -1.26 -6.65 10.42
N SER A 35 -0.31 -7.34 9.79
CA SER A 35 1.11 -7.22 10.07
C SER A 35 1.84 -6.70 8.84
N ILE A 36 2.77 -5.74 9.04
CA ILE A 36 3.70 -5.25 8.02
C ILE A 36 5.07 -5.13 8.66
N GLY A 37 6.06 -5.85 8.15
CA GLY A 37 7.40 -5.85 8.74
C GLY A 37 7.43 -6.28 10.21
N GLY A 38 6.46 -7.11 10.64
CA GLY A 38 6.26 -7.50 12.04
C GLY A 38 5.62 -6.43 12.93
N LEU A 39 5.22 -5.27 12.40
CA LEU A 39 4.52 -4.22 13.12
C LEU A 39 3.01 -4.32 12.92
N ALA A 40 2.26 -4.02 13.98
CA ALA A 40 0.81 -3.97 13.92
C ALA A 40 0.33 -2.85 12.98
N ALA A 41 -0.55 -3.21 12.06
CA ALA A 41 -1.15 -2.30 11.09
C ALA A 41 -2.67 -2.44 11.12
N THR A 42 -3.36 -1.36 10.79
CA THR A 42 -4.83 -1.33 10.72
C THR A 42 -5.28 -1.20 9.27
N GLY A 43 -6.26 -2.01 8.87
CA GLY A 43 -6.68 -2.06 7.47
C GLY A 43 -8.10 -2.55 7.26
N THR A 44 -8.40 -2.84 6.01
CA THR A 44 -9.58 -3.61 5.61
C THR A 44 -9.34 -4.31 4.27
N GLN A 45 -10.14 -5.31 3.99
CA GLN A 45 -10.22 -5.92 2.66
C GLN A 45 -11.10 -5.07 1.76
N PHE A 46 -10.81 -5.09 0.47
CA PHE A 46 -11.63 -4.42 -0.52
C PHE A 46 -11.77 -5.28 -1.77
N SER A 47 -12.82 -5.00 -2.53
CA SER A 47 -13.02 -5.48 -3.89
C SER A 47 -13.48 -4.33 -4.76
N ALA A 48 -13.04 -4.33 -6.01
CA ALA A 48 -13.54 -3.44 -7.05
C ALA A 48 -14.00 -4.32 -8.21
N VAL A 49 -15.29 -4.25 -8.51
CA VAL A 49 -15.97 -5.13 -9.47
C VAL A 49 -16.75 -4.33 -10.51
N ASN A 50 -17.05 -4.96 -11.64
CA ASN A 50 -17.68 -4.32 -12.80
C ASN A 50 -16.92 -3.06 -13.24
N CYS A 51 -15.59 -3.16 -13.28
CA CYS A 51 -14.75 -2.07 -13.75
C CYS A 51 -14.89 -1.90 -15.28
N PRO A 52 -14.93 -0.66 -15.81
CA PRO A 52 -15.15 -0.44 -17.26
C PRO A 52 -14.01 -0.94 -18.15
N GLU A 53 -12.76 -0.70 -17.75
CA GLU A 53 -11.57 -0.98 -18.57
C GLU A 53 -10.65 -2.05 -17.96
N LEU A 54 -10.61 -2.15 -16.64
CA LEU A 54 -9.75 -3.10 -15.92
C LEU A 54 -10.49 -4.37 -15.48
N PRO A 55 -9.76 -5.49 -15.31
CA PRO A 55 -10.29 -6.67 -14.64
C PRO A 55 -10.66 -6.36 -13.19
N ASP A 56 -11.70 -7.04 -12.70
CA ASP A 56 -12.08 -7.02 -11.30
C ASP A 56 -10.88 -7.38 -10.41
N THR A 57 -10.77 -6.68 -9.29
CA THR A 57 -9.66 -6.82 -8.34
C THR A 57 -10.15 -6.98 -6.91
N ARG A 58 -9.41 -7.71 -6.09
CA ARG A 58 -9.61 -7.83 -4.64
C ARG A 58 -8.27 -7.83 -3.95
N GLY A 59 -8.28 -7.29 -2.75
CA GLY A 59 -7.09 -7.11 -1.97
C GLY A 59 -7.40 -6.61 -0.56
N TRP A 60 -6.37 -6.08 0.07
CA TRP A 60 -6.48 -5.36 1.32
C TRP A 60 -5.52 -4.17 1.31
N PHE A 61 -5.83 -3.21 2.17
CA PHE A 61 -4.84 -2.22 2.54
C PHE A 61 -4.64 -2.27 4.05
N ALA A 62 -3.46 -1.85 4.48
CA ALA A 62 -3.15 -1.69 5.89
C ALA A 62 -2.20 -0.51 6.09
N GLY A 63 -2.53 0.34 7.05
CA GLY A 63 -1.75 1.50 7.44
C GLY A 63 -1.14 1.34 8.82
N LEU A 64 0.08 1.83 8.98
CA LEU A 64 0.78 1.92 10.25
C LEU A 64 1.61 3.19 10.33
N GLN A 65 1.95 3.55 11.56
CA GLN A 65 2.92 4.59 11.84
C GLN A 65 4.25 3.94 12.23
N ALA A 66 5.34 4.35 11.58
CA ALA A 66 6.69 3.92 11.91
C ALA A 66 7.65 5.10 11.74
N GLN A 67 8.55 5.30 12.70
CA GLN A 67 9.55 6.37 12.68
C GLN A 67 8.96 7.77 12.42
N ASN A 68 7.84 8.08 13.08
CA ASN A 68 7.10 9.33 12.93
C ASN A 68 6.56 9.59 11.50
N LEU A 69 6.57 8.58 10.64
CA LEU A 69 5.98 8.60 9.31
C LEU A 69 4.75 7.69 9.24
N ASN A 70 3.82 8.09 8.38
CA ASN A 70 2.58 7.37 8.13
C ASN A 70 2.71 6.60 6.83
N PHE A 71 2.48 5.30 6.87
CA PHE A 71 2.51 4.43 5.70
C PHE A 71 1.15 3.78 5.50
N VAL A 72 0.74 3.63 4.25
CA VAL A 72 -0.41 2.81 3.84
C VAL A 72 0.01 1.95 2.68
N PHE A 73 -0.14 0.64 2.84
CA PHE A 73 0.21 -0.35 1.83
C PHE A 73 -1.07 -0.89 1.21
N TYR A 74 -1.11 -0.95 -0.12
CA TYR A 74 -2.20 -1.55 -0.90
C TYR A 74 -1.67 -2.79 -1.57
N VAL A 75 -2.38 -3.90 -1.40
CA VAL A 75 -2.00 -5.18 -1.98
C VAL A 75 -3.23 -5.84 -2.55
N PHE A 76 -3.18 -6.20 -3.82
CA PHE A 76 -4.33 -6.74 -4.54
C PHE A 76 -3.86 -7.58 -5.72
N THR A 77 -4.79 -8.35 -6.28
CA THR A 77 -4.56 -9.15 -7.49
C THR A 77 -5.63 -8.90 -8.54
N THR A 78 -5.21 -8.96 -9.80
CA THR A 78 -6.07 -9.05 -10.97
C THR A 78 -5.74 -10.34 -11.73
N PRO A 79 -6.73 -11.15 -12.14
CA PRO A 79 -8.15 -11.04 -11.82
C PRO A 79 -8.45 -11.36 -10.36
N ILE A 80 -9.64 -10.98 -9.90
CA ILE A 80 -10.10 -11.08 -8.50
C ILE A 80 -9.94 -12.47 -7.87
N THR A 81 -10.06 -13.53 -8.67
CA THR A 81 -9.96 -14.93 -8.23
C THR A 81 -8.54 -15.36 -7.87
N ALA A 82 -7.52 -14.62 -8.30
CA ALA A 82 -6.12 -14.96 -8.02
C ALA A 82 -5.73 -14.69 -6.55
N LEU A 83 -6.54 -13.95 -5.79
CA LEU A 83 -6.16 -13.53 -4.44
C LEU A 83 -6.03 -14.70 -3.47
N ASP A 84 -6.89 -15.73 -3.57
CA ASP A 84 -6.89 -16.85 -2.61
C ASP A 84 -5.56 -17.62 -2.65
N GLU A 85 -4.99 -17.79 -3.84
CA GLU A 85 -3.69 -18.42 -4.02
C GLU A 85 -2.52 -17.47 -3.70
N ALA A 86 -2.64 -16.20 -4.10
CA ALA A 86 -1.56 -15.23 -3.97
C ALA A 86 -1.42 -14.65 -2.55
N ALA A 87 -2.49 -14.63 -1.74
CA ALA A 87 -2.53 -13.95 -0.44
C ALA A 87 -1.39 -14.34 0.50
N PRO A 88 -1.00 -15.62 0.66
CA PRO A 88 0.15 -15.97 1.51
C PRO A 88 1.48 -15.40 0.99
N THR A 89 1.67 -15.35 -0.32
CA THR A 89 2.88 -14.80 -0.93
C THR A 89 2.91 -13.28 -0.81
N LEU A 90 1.77 -12.63 -1.03
CA LEU A 90 1.59 -11.20 -0.85
C LEU A 90 1.82 -10.78 0.61
N GLN A 91 1.34 -11.56 1.57
CA GLN A 91 1.63 -11.33 3.00
C GLN A 91 3.12 -11.48 3.29
N ARG A 92 3.82 -12.48 2.73
CA ARG A 92 5.28 -12.60 2.89
C ARG A 92 6.05 -11.39 2.38
N ILE A 93 5.56 -10.73 1.32
CA ILE A 93 6.15 -9.47 0.83
C ILE A 93 5.97 -8.39 1.90
N LEU A 94 4.76 -8.23 2.45
CA LEU A 94 4.50 -7.27 3.52
C LEU A 94 5.33 -7.56 4.79
N ASP A 95 5.50 -8.83 5.14
CA ASP A 95 6.30 -9.25 6.30
C ASP A 95 7.80 -8.95 6.10
N SER A 96 8.27 -8.84 4.85
CA SER A 96 9.66 -8.51 4.53
C SER A 96 9.99 -7.01 4.59
N VAL A 97 8.98 -6.15 4.77
CA VAL A 97 9.17 -4.70 4.83
C VAL A 97 10.04 -4.35 6.04
N ALA A 98 11.15 -3.66 5.79
CA ALA A 98 12.04 -3.17 6.82
C ALA A 98 11.98 -1.64 6.90
N PHE A 99 11.65 -1.11 8.08
CA PHE A 99 11.65 0.32 8.34
C PHE A 99 13.06 0.74 8.78
N GLN A 100 13.82 1.36 7.87
CA GLN A 100 15.18 1.85 8.15
C GLN A 100 15.16 3.25 8.75
N PRO A 101 15.96 3.55 9.80
CA PRO A 101 16.05 4.89 10.37
C PRO A 101 16.40 5.94 9.31
N LEU A 102 15.77 7.11 9.33
CA LEU A 102 16.03 8.18 8.36
C LEU A 102 17.53 8.56 8.28
N ASP A 103 18.26 8.43 9.38
CA ASP A 103 19.68 8.73 9.49
C ASP A 103 20.57 7.76 8.68
N THR A 104 20.01 6.65 8.20
CA THR A 104 20.72 5.61 7.43
C THR A 104 20.61 5.78 5.91
N ILE A 105 19.75 6.69 5.42
CA ILE A 105 19.62 6.94 3.98
C ILE A 105 20.77 7.83 3.50
N GLN A 106 21.84 7.21 2.99
CA GLN A 106 22.88 7.90 2.24
C GLN A 106 22.45 8.03 0.78
N ILE A 107 22.16 9.25 0.33
CA ILE A 107 22.02 9.54 -1.10
C ILE A 107 23.45 9.62 -1.65
N PRO A 108 23.91 8.66 -2.47
CA PRO A 108 25.23 8.77 -3.07
C PRO A 108 25.28 10.06 -3.90
N PRO A 109 26.38 10.82 -3.85
CA PRO A 109 26.50 12.00 -4.68
C PRO A 109 26.35 11.58 -6.15
N THR A 110 25.58 12.35 -6.93
CA THR A 110 25.44 12.14 -8.36
C THR A 110 26.83 12.03 -9.00
N PRO A 111 27.13 10.98 -9.78
CA PRO A 111 28.40 10.90 -10.49
C PRO A 111 28.61 12.15 -11.33
N ALA A 112 29.80 12.75 -11.25
CA ALA A 112 30.14 13.87 -12.12
C ALA A 112 29.99 13.44 -13.59
N LEU A 113 29.33 14.26 -14.40
CA LEU A 113 29.26 14.01 -15.84
C LEU A 113 30.68 13.96 -16.41
N PRO A 114 30.98 13.02 -17.32
CA PRO A 114 32.26 13.03 -18.02
C PRO A 114 32.43 14.35 -18.78
N PRO A 115 33.66 14.88 -18.89
CA PRO A 115 33.91 16.07 -19.68
C PRO A 115 33.50 15.83 -21.15
N PRO A 116 33.02 16.87 -21.85
CA PRO A 116 32.69 16.75 -23.27
C PRO A 116 33.94 16.36 -24.10
N PRO A 117 33.77 15.63 -25.21
CA PRO A 117 34.87 15.28 -26.10
C PRO A 117 35.53 16.54 -26.71
N PRO A 118 36.82 16.46 -27.10
CA PRO A 118 37.57 17.58 -27.67
C PRO A 118 37.05 18.05 -29.02
#